data_AF-A0A1G0HTT6-F1
#
_entry.id   AF-A0A1G0HTT6-F1
#
_cell.length_a   1.000
_cell.length_b   1.000
_cell.length_c   1.000
_cell.angle_alpha   90.00
_cell.angle_beta   90.00
_cell.angle_gamma   90.00
#
_symmetry.space_group_name_H-M   'P 1'
#
loop_
_entity.id
_entity.type
_entity.pdbx_description
1 polymer ?
#
loop_
_entity_poly.entity_id
_entity_poly.type
_entity_poly.pdbx_seq_one_letter_code
_entity_poly.pdbx_strand_id
1 'polypeptide(L)'
;MKHFFGFSLIELVVSSLILSFLLLGTNAMVFHALYKTESAYYFQISIAQMNNITERLRSLTNKQGVAEQVRLWNEENKITLPQGTGKVTGEFPLYRISIYWGGMPTNTCQSLTIGSSGCLHNSIKI
;
A
#
# COMPACT_ATOMS: atom_id res chain seq x y z
N MET A 1 -18.81 21.88 -59.83
CA MET A 1 -19.28 20.65 -59.14
C MET A 1 -18.24 20.26 -58.10
N LYS A 2 -18.58 20.28 -56.81
CA LYS A 2 -17.67 19.87 -55.73
C LYS A 2 -17.69 18.34 -55.66
N HIS A 3 -16.56 17.69 -55.92
CA HIS A 3 -16.38 16.26 -55.65
C HIS A 3 -16.38 16.06 -54.13
N PHE A 4 -17.43 15.45 -53.58
CA PHE A 4 -17.38 14.89 -52.23
C PHE A 4 -16.53 13.62 -52.32
N PHE A 5 -15.29 13.67 -51.82
CA PHE A 5 -14.54 12.45 -51.53
C PHE A 5 -15.21 11.79 -50.32
N GLY A 6 -15.98 10.73 -50.57
CA GLY A 6 -16.51 9.88 -49.51
C GLY A 6 -15.37 9.13 -48.83
N PHE A 7 -15.47 8.94 -47.51
CA PHE A 7 -14.56 8.11 -46.74
C PHE A 7 -14.50 6.70 -47.37
N SER A 8 -13.28 6.22 -47.62
CA SER A 8 -13.12 4.84 -48.12
C SER A 8 -13.32 3.84 -47.00
N LEU A 9 -13.95 2.69 -47.29
CA LEU A 9 -14.18 1.64 -46.30
C LEU A 9 -12.84 1.15 -45.68
N ILE A 10 -11.76 1.13 -46.47
CA ILE A 10 -10.43 0.78 -45.98
C ILE A 10 -9.89 1.80 -44.96
N GLU A 11 -10.18 3.09 -45.15
CA GLU A 11 -9.74 4.16 -44.25
C GLU A 11 -10.41 4.05 -42.88
N LEU A 12 -11.70 3.68 -42.86
CA LEU A 12 -12.45 3.44 -41.63
C LEU A 12 -11.91 2.22 -40.88
N VAL A 13 -11.60 1.13 -41.60
CA VAL A 13 -11.02 -0.09 -41.01
C VAL A 13 -9.63 0.21 -40.42
N VAL A 14 -8.77 0.93 -41.15
CA VAL A 14 -7.42 1.30 -40.67
C VAL A 14 -7.51 2.23 -39.46
N SER A 15 -8.40 3.24 -39.49
CA SER A 15 -8.59 4.17 -38.36
C SER A 15 -9.11 3.45 -37.12
N SER A 16 -10.07 2.54 -37.29
CA SER A 16 -10.60 1.70 -36.20
C SER A 16 -9.54 0.76 -35.62
N LEU A 17 -8.68 0.18 -36.48
CA LEU A 17 -7.57 -0.66 -36.06
C LEU A 17 -6.57 0.13 -35.20
N ILE A 18 -6.15 1.31 -35.67
CA ILE A 18 -5.23 2.19 -34.92
C ILE A 18 -5.85 2.57 -33.58
N LEU A 19 -7.11 2.99 -33.56
CA LEU A 19 -7.83 3.36 -32.33
C LEU A 19 -7.87 2.19 -31.33
N SER A 20 -8.12 0.97 -31.81
CA SER A 20 -8.16 -0.23 -30.96
C SER A 20 -6.83 -0.50 -30.28
N PHE A 21 -5.71 -0.37 -31.01
CA PHE A 21 -4.37 -0.52 -30.42
C PHE A 21 -4.04 0.57 -29.40
N LEU A 22 -4.45 1.82 -29.68
CA LEU A 22 -4.28 2.93 -28.73
C LEU A 22 -5.05 2.67 -27.43
N LEU A 23 -6.32 2.26 -27.55
CA LEU A 23 -7.16 1.94 -26.39
C LEU A 23 -6.59 0.77 -25.57
N LEU A 24 -6.05 -0.26 -26.23
CA LEU A 24 -5.41 -1.38 -25.56
C LEU A 24 -4.16 -0.92 -24.78
N GLY A 25 -3.33 -0.08 -25.40
CA GLY A 25 -2.15 0.49 -24.75
C GLY A 25 -2.50 1.33 -23.52
N THR A 26 -3.53 2.18 -23.61
CA THR A 26 -3.99 2.98 -22.46
C THR A 26 -4.56 2.11 -21.35
N ASN A 27 -5.30 1.05 -21.67
CA ASN A 27 -5.86 0.14 -20.67
C ASN A 27 -4.76 -0.55 -19.87
N ALA A 28 -3.71 -1.03 -20.54
CA ALA A 28 -2.56 -1.63 -19.87
C ALA A 28 -1.86 -0.65 -18.92
N MET A 29 -1.70 0.60 -19.35
CA MET A 29 -1.10 1.66 -18.54
C MET A 29 -1.95 2.01 -17.32
N VAL A 30 -3.26 2.20 -17.49
CA VAL A 30 -4.18 2.51 -16.40
C VAL A 30 -4.20 1.36 -15.38
N PHE A 31 -4.24 0.11 -15.84
CA PHE A 31 -4.17 -1.05 -14.95
C PHE A 31 -2.89 -1.04 -14.10
N HIS A 32 -1.74 -0.81 -14.72
CA HIS A 32 -0.46 -0.73 -14.00
C HIS A 32 -0.42 0.45 -13.01
N ALA A 33 -0.99 1.59 -13.40
CA ALA A 33 -1.10 2.75 -12.54
C ALA A 33 -2.01 2.49 -11.32
N LEU A 34 -3.12 1.77 -11.49
CA LEU A 34 -4.01 1.38 -10.40
C LEU A 34 -3.29 0.45 -9.42
N TYR A 35 -2.61 -0.58 -9.93
CA TYR A 35 -1.85 -1.51 -9.08
C TYR A 35 -0.76 -0.79 -8.28
N LYS A 36 -0.01 0.12 -8.91
CA LYS A 36 0.98 0.95 -8.21
C LYS A 36 0.36 1.87 -7.17
N THR A 37 -0.78 2.49 -7.49
CA THR A 37 -1.51 3.38 -6.59
C THR A 37 -2.01 2.62 -5.36
N GLU A 38 -2.57 1.42 -5.55
CA GLU A 38 -3.02 0.56 -4.45
C GLU A 38 -1.86 0.18 -3.52
N SER A 39 -0.73 -0.27 -4.09
CA SER A 39 0.47 -0.58 -3.32
C SER A 39 0.98 0.62 -2.51
N ALA A 40 1.05 1.79 -3.15
CA ALA A 40 1.45 3.03 -2.49
C ALA A 40 0.46 3.45 -1.40
N TYR A 41 -0.84 3.22 -1.61
CA TYR A 41 -1.88 3.51 -0.63
C TYR A 41 -1.68 2.71 0.66
N TYR A 42 -1.54 1.37 0.57
CA TYR A 42 -1.30 0.54 1.77
C TYR A 42 0.01 0.89 2.46
N PHE A 43 1.06 1.21 1.70
CA PHE A 43 2.32 1.69 2.26
C PHE A 43 2.14 2.98 3.07
N GLN A 44 1.40 3.97 2.55
CA GLN A 44 1.14 5.21 3.28
C GLN A 44 0.32 4.97 4.56
N ILE A 45 -0.72 4.14 4.50
CA ILE A 45 -1.49 3.76 5.69
C ILE A 45 -0.59 3.07 6.72
N SER A 46 0.30 2.17 6.30
CA SER A 46 1.21 1.49 7.22
C SER A 46 2.22 2.44 7.88
N ILE A 47 2.70 3.46 7.18
CA ILE A 47 3.52 4.54 7.77
C ILE A 47 2.72 5.32 8.81
N ALA A 48 1.49 5.72 8.46
CA ALA A 48 0.61 6.46 9.36
C ALA A 48 0.34 5.66 10.65
N GLN A 49 0.05 4.36 10.52
CA GLN A 49 -0.14 3.44 11.64
C GLN A 49 1.14 3.30 12.48
N MET A 50 2.30 3.23 11.85
CA MET A 50 3.58 3.11 12.55
C MET A 50 3.95 4.37 13.33
N ASN A 51 3.64 5.55 12.78
CA ASN A 51 3.78 6.82 13.49
C ASN A 51 2.79 6.90 14.65
N ASN A 52 1.55 6.48 14.44
CA ASN A 52 0.50 6.51 15.46
C ASN A 52 0.88 5.68 16.70
N ILE A 53 1.34 4.42 16.52
CA ILE A 53 1.81 3.60 17.66
C ILE A 53 3.09 4.17 18.26
N THR A 54 3.99 4.74 17.46
CA THR A 54 5.22 5.38 17.98
C THR A 54 4.87 6.52 18.95
N GLU A 55 3.93 7.39 18.58
CA GLU A 55 3.48 8.48 19.46
C GLU A 55 2.74 7.96 20.71
N ARG A 56 1.89 6.94 20.56
CA ARG A 56 1.24 6.27 21.71
C ARG A 56 2.28 5.73 22.69
N LEU A 57 3.32 5.06 22.19
CA LEU A 57 4.38 4.51 23.03
C LEU A 57 5.24 5.62 23.66
N ARG A 58 5.57 6.69 22.92
CA ARG A 58 6.31 7.85 23.45
C ARG A 58 5.58 8.55 24.59
N SER A 59 4.24 8.55 24.56
CA SER A 59 3.44 9.10 25.65
C SER A 59 3.48 8.27 26.94
N LEU A 60 3.92 7.01 26.87
CA LEU A 60 4.05 6.14 28.03
C LEU A 60 5.36 6.44 28.77
N THR A 61 5.25 6.83 30.04
CA THR A 61 6.40 7.05 30.92
C THR A 61 7.04 5.73 31.40
N ASN A 62 6.36 4.59 31.24
CA ASN A 62 6.81 3.29 31.72
C ASN A 62 6.38 2.14 30.77
N LYS A 63 6.81 0.90 31.08
CA LYS A 63 6.43 -0.31 30.31
C LYS A 63 4.96 -0.72 30.49
N GLN A 64 4.27 -0.21 31.51
CA GLN A 64 2.90 -0.59 31.81
C GLN A 64 1.97 0.09 30.80
N GLY A 65 1.23 -0.73 30.03
CA GLY A 65 0.31 -0.24 29.00
C GLY A 65 0.78 -0.47 27.56
N VAL A 66 2.05 -0.81 27.32
CA VAL A 66 2.56 -1.13 25.97
C VAL A 66 1.72 -2.25 25.33
N ALA A 67 1.45 -3.33 26.06
CA ALA A 67 0.66 -4.45 25.56
C ALA A 67 -0.76 -4.05 25.17
N GLU A 68 -1.39 -3.15 25.94
CA GLU A 68 -2.73 -2.66 25.65
C GLU A 68 -2.74 -1.72 24.43
N GLN A 69 -1.75 -0.83 24.32
CA GLN A 69 -1.60 0.02 23.13
C GLN A 69 -1.40 -0.81 21.87
N VAL A 70 -0.61 -1.89 21.94
CA VAL A 70 -0.41 -2.83 20.83
C VAL A 70 -1.70 -3.56 20.46
N ARG A 71 -2.51 -3.96 21.46
CA ARG A 71 -3.80 -4.61 21.23
C ARG A 71 -4.76 -3.67 20.49
N LEU A 72 -4.93 -2.44 20.96
CA LEU A 72 -5.78 -1.43 20.33
C LEU A 72 -5.31 -1.10 18.91
N TRP A 73 -4.02 -0.88 18.74
CA TRP A 73 -3.41 -0.63 17.44
C TRP A 73 -3.64 -1.79 16.45
N ASN A 74 -3.60 -3.03 16.92
CA ASN A 74 -3.89 -4.19 16.07
C ASN A 74 -5.35 -4.30 15.64
N GLU A 75 -6.30 -3.86 16.48
CA GLU A 75 -7.70 -3.77 16.05
C GLU A 75 -7.88 -2.71 14.95
N GLU A 76 -7.18 -1.58 15.05
CA GLU A 76 -7.18 -0.55 14.01
C GLU A 76 -6.48 -1.02 12.71
N ASN A 77 -5.37 -1.75 12.83
CA ASN A 77 -4.65 -2.29 11.68
C ASN A 77 -5.50 -3.30 10.89
N LYS A 78 -6.28 -4.15 11.57
CA LYS A 78 -7.18 -5.11 10.90
C LYS A 78 -8.26 -4.43 10.06
N ILE A 79 -8.69 -3.23 10.47
CA ILE A 79 -9.71 -2.44 9.77
C ILE A 79 -9.09 -1.67 8.60
N THR A 80 -7.89 -1.11 8.80
CA THR A 80 -7.27 -0.17 7.85
C THR A 80 -6.38 -0.83 6.81
N LEU A 81 -5.85 -2.03 7.09
CA LEU A 81 -4.96 -2.76 6.20
C LEU A 81 -5.51 -4.17 5.93
N PRO A 82 -5.31 -4.71 4.71
CA PRO A 82 -5.73 -6.06 4.38
C PRO A 82 -4.95 -7.04 5.25
N GLN A 83 -5.63 -7.79 6.13
CA GLN A 83 -5.00 -8.70 7.09
C GLN A 83 -3.90 -8.01 7.93
N GLY A 84 -4.12 -6.73 8.27
CA GLY A 84 -3.16 -5.91 8.99
C GLY A 84 -2.84 -6.44 10.38
N THR A 85 -1.55 -6.62 10.68
CA THR A 85 -1.08 -7.03 12.01
C THR A 85 0.19 -6.27 12.35
N GLY A 86 0.38 -5.99 13.63
CA GLY A 86 1.53 -5.29 14.16
C GLY A 86 2.12 -6.00 15.38
N LYS A 87 3.42 -5.83 15.57
CA LYS A 87 4.19 -6.41 16.66
C LYS A 87 5.16 -5.38 17.22
N VAL A 88 5.21 -5.26 18.53
CA VAL A 88 6.22 -4.47 19.23
C VAL A 88 7.08 -5.43 20.03
N THR A 89 8.38 -5.39 19.79
CA THR A 89 9.40 -6.24 20.44
C THR A 89 10.47 -5.37 21.07
N GLY A 90 11.26 -5.91 22.00
CA GLY A 90 12.28 -5.17 22.74
C GLY A 90 11.87 -4.85 24.18
N GLU A 91 12.68 -4.05 24.85
CA GLU A 91 12.51 -3.70 26.26
C GLU A 91 12.66 -2.20 26.47
N PHE A 92 11.85 -1.63 27.38
CA PHE A 92 11.92 -0.21 27.72
C PHE A 92 13.38 0.22 28.02
N PRO A 93 13.89 1.30 27.43
CA PRO A 93 13.22 2.27 26.54
C PRO A 93 13.29 1.95 25.03
N LEU A 94 13.91 0.86 24.61
CA LEU A 94 14.19 0.53 23.20
C LEU A 94 13.18 -0.49 22.66
N TYR A 95 12.34 -0.02 21.72
CA TYR A 95 11.35 -0.87 21.07
C TYR A 95 11.59 -0.95 19.57
N ARG A 96 11.39 -2.15 19.02
CA ARG A 96 11.26 -2.40 17.58
C ARG A 96 9.79 -2.64 17.27
N ILE A 97 9.22 -1.74 16.49
CA ILE A 97 7.87 -1.80 15.96
C ILE A 97 7.93 -2.44 14.58
N SER A 98 7.01 -3.34 14.29
CA SER A 98 6.85 -3.94 12.97
C SER A 98 5.38 -4.06 12.61
N ILE A 99 5.03 -3.75 11.38
CA ILE A 99 3.68 -3.85 10.83
C ILE A 99 3.71 -4.69 9.54
N TYR A 100 2.66 -5.47 9.32
CA TYR A 100 2.53 -6.47 8.26
C TYR A 100 1.13 -6.34 7.64
N TRP A 101 1.02 -6.53 6.33
CA TRP A 101 -0.26 -6.56 5.62
C TRP A 101 -0.23 -7.53 4.43
N GLY A 102 -1.39 -7.78 3.85
CA GLY A 102 -1.60 -8.67 2.70
C GLY A 102 -1.25 -10.13 2.99
N GLY A 103 -1.38 -10.57 4.25
CA GLY A 103 -1.09 -11.95 4.67
C GLY A 103 0.40 -12.26 4.84
N MET A 104 1.26 -11.24 4.95
CA MET A 104 2.68 -11.49 5.22
C MET A 104 2.89 -12.13 6.62
N PRO A 105 3.74 -13.17 6.73
CA PRO A 105 4.12 -13.73 8.02
C PRO A 105 4.78 -12.70 8.94
N THR A 106 4.40 -12.74 10.23
CA THR A 106 4.91 -11.81 11.26
C THR A 106 6.37 -12.01 11.67
N ASN A 107 7.06 -13.00 11.07
CA ASN A 107 8.43 -13.37 11.43
C ASN A 107 9.48 -13.00 10.38
N THR A 108 9.07 -12.49 9.22
CA THR A 108 9.92 -12.36 8.03
C THR A 108 10.25 -10.92 7.63
N CYS A 109 9.91 -9.92 8.47
CA CYS A 109 10.23 -8.52 8.14
C CYS A 109 11.70 -8.19 8.42
N GLN A 110 12.58 -8.69 7.54
CA GLN A 110 14.01 -8.39 7.53
C GLN A 110 14.35 -7.24 6.56
N SER A 111 13.54 -7.08 5.51
CA SER A 111 13.67 -6.02 4.52
C SER A 111 12.32 -5.36 4.26
N LEU A 112 12.38 -4.06 3.99
CA LEU A 112 11.26 -3.26 3.56
C LEU A 112 10.64 -3.86 2.30
N THR A 113 9.35 -4.15 2.31
CA THR A 113 8.61 -4.65 1.14
C THR A 113 7.34 -3.84 0.93
N ILE A 114 7.15 -3.41 -0.31
CA ILE A 114 6.07 -2.51 -0.73
C ILE A 114 5.29 -3.21 -1.84
N GLY A 115 3.99 -3.40 -1.63
CA GLY A 115 3.12 -4.19 -2.49
C GLY A 115 1.70 -4.27 -1.95
N SER A 116 0.87 -5.09 -2.61
CA SER A 116 -0.42 -5.54 -2.06
C SER A 116 -0.26 -6.32 -0.75
N SER A 117 0.92 -6.91 -0.54
CA SER A 117 1.42 -7.42 0.74
C SER A 117 2.78 -6.79 1.02
N GLY A 118 3.10 -6.63 2.29
CA GLY A 118 4.34 -5.96 2.68
C GLY A 118 4.51 -5.86 4.19
N CYS A 119 5.65 -5.28 4.57
CA CYS A 119 5.96 -5.00 5.95
C CYS A 119 6.86 -3.79 6.10
N LEU A 120 6.72 -3.15 7.26
CA LEU A 120 7.60 -2.10 7.73
C LEU A 120 8.10 -2.45 9.11
N HIS A 121 9.35 -2.08 9.40
CA HIS A 121 9.86 -2.09 10.76
C HIS A 121 10.60 -0.78 11.07
N ASN A 122 10.48 -0.32 12.30
CA ASN A 122 11.26 0.80 12.81
C ASN A 122 11.71 0.53 14.24
N SER A 123 12.87 1.03 14.61
CA SER A 123 13.35 0.97 15.99
C SER A 123 13.26 2.36 16.60
N ILE A 124 12.62 2.46 17.75
CA ILE A 124 12.42 3.71 18.48
C ILE A 124 13.05 3.59 19.88
N LYS A 125 13.55 4.72 20.37
CA LYS A 125 13.97 4.90 21.75
C LYS A 125 13.02 5.89 22.40
N ILE A 126 12.49 5.52 23.57
CA ILE A 126 11.51 6.29 24.34
C ILE A 126 12.18 6.93 25.56
#